data_AF-A0A1I3W8M7-F1
#
_entry.id   AF-A0A1I3W8M7-F1
#
_cell.length_a   1.000
_cell.length_b   1.000
_cell.length_c   1.000
_cell.angle_alpha   90.00
_cell.angle_beta   90.00
_cell.angle_gamma   90.00
#
_symmetry.space_group_name_H-M   'P 1'
#
loop_
_entity.id
_entity.type
_entity.pdbx_description
1 polymer ?
#
loop_
_entity_poly.entity_id
_entity_poly.type
_entity_poly.pdbx_seq_one_letter_code
_entity_poly.pdbx_strand_id
1 'polypeptide(L)'
;MKETVLVIAAHPDDELLGSAGTLKRLVDQGNKVVSIITANGRKEEAHHIQQLSRKANKEIGIKEVIFLEHPNLELEMIPLHIFTKEIEKLIDIYQPTKIFTHHYGDLNIDHQVTFQAVLTAVRPLPNKQPIELITFETVSSSEWNTETNDKQFKPNYYVDISSVMDQKIESLKHYEVEMRDFPHPRSYDGVKHLASVRGMTVGVPYAEAFEVIRRVWK
;
A
#
# COMPACT_ATOMS: atom_id res chain seq x y z
N MET A 1 -13.80 18.32 -2.07
CA MET A 1 -14.46 17.71 -0.89
C MET A 1 -13.43 16.83 -0.20
N LYS A 2 -13.52 16.63 1.12
CA LYS A 2 -12.61 15.71 1.82
C LYS A 2 -13.00 14.28 1.46
N GLU A 3 -12.06 13.49 0.98
CA GLU A 3 -12.28 12.10 0.59
C GLU A 3 -11.87 11.15 1.72
N THR A 4 -12.46 9.96 1.74
CA THR A 4 -11.92 8.81 2.47
C THR A 4 -11.09 7.95 1.51
N VAL A 5 -9.87 7.63 1.92
CA VAL A 5 -8.90 6.80 1.20
C VAL A 5 -8.53 5.60 2.08
N LEU A 6 -8.53 4.41 1.51
CA LEU A 6 -7.95 3.23 2.16
C LEU A 6 -6.62 2.90 1.51
N VAL A 7 -5.65 2.50 2.32
CA VAL A 7 -4.50 1.71 1.86
C VAL A 7 -4.66 0.31 2.46
N ILE A 8 -4.71 -0.71 1.60
CA ILE A 8 -4.93 -2.09 1.98
C ILE A 8 -3.68 -2.88 1.60
N ALA A 9 -2.94 -3.30 2.61
CA ALA A 9 -1.66 -3.97 2.46
C ALA A 9 -1.67 -5.32 3.18
N ALA A 10 -0.87 -6.26 2.67
CA ALA A 10 -0.77 -7.60 3.20
C ALA A 10 -0.10 -7.58 4.58
N HIS A 11 1.13 -7.09 4.66
CA HIS A 11 1.92 -7.10 5.88
C HIS A 11 2.08 -5.69 6.46
N PRO A 12 2.36 -5.56 7.76
CA PRO A 12 2.72 -4.27 8.33
C PRO A 12 4.02 -3.77 7.68
N ASP A 13 4.00 -2.53 7.20
CA ASP A 13 5.04 -1.75 6.50
C ASP A 13 4.87 -1.62 4.98
N ASP A 14 4.27 -2.61 4.34
CA ASP A 14 3.96 -2.63 2.91
C ASP A 14 3.18 -1.37 2.49
N GLU A 15 2.26 -0.91 3.35
CA GLU A 15 1.44 0.28 3.12
C GLU A 15 2.28 1.55 2.98
N LEU A 16 3.43 1.61 3.64
CA LEU A 16 4.30 2.79 3.69
C LEU A 16 5.49 2.69 2.74
N LEU A 17 5.99 1.49 2.46
CA LEU A 17 7.13 1.28 1.55
C LEU A 17 6.88 1.88 0.17
N GLY A 18 5.73 1.56 -0.43
CA GLY A 18 5.35 2.02 -1.76
C GLY A 18 4.67 3.40 -1.78
N SER A 19 3.98 3.79 -0.69
CA SER A 19 2.98 4.86 -0.78
C SER A 19 2.99 5.91 0.35
N ALA A 20 3.89 5.85 1.33
CA ALA A 20 3.90 6.76 2.48
C ALA A 20 3.91 8.26 2.11
N GLY A 21 4.67 8.66 1.09
CA GLY A 21 4.75 10.05 0.68
C GLY A 21 3.41 10.54 0.11
N THR A 22 2.77 9.73 -0.73
CA THR A 22 1.46 9.99 -1.30
C THR A 22 0.38 10.05 -0.22
N LEU A 23 0.38 9.09 0.70
CA LEU A 23 -0.55 9.07 1.83
C LEU A 23 -0.38 10.30 2.72
N LYS A 24 0.86 10.73 3.01
CA LYS A 24 1.14 11.98 3.74
C LYS A 24 0.55 13.19 3.04
N ARG A 25 0.74 13.31 1.72
CA ARG A 25 0.17 14.42 0.94
C ARG A 25 -1.36 14.41 0.98
N LEU A 26 -1.99 13.23 0.91
CA LEU A 26 -3.44 13.10 1.04
C LEU A 26 -3.94 13.54 2.42
N VAL A 27 -3.23 13.18 3.49
CA VAL A 27 -3.52 13.65 4.86
C VAL A 27 -3.37 15.17 4.97
N ASP A 28 -2.31 15.77 4.41
CA ASP A 28 -2.06 17.22 4.44
C ASP A 28 -3.15 18.01 3.69
N GLN A 29 -3.74 17.41 2.66
CA GLN A 29 -4.90 17.95 1.95
C GLN A 29 -6.21 17.80 2.73
N GLY A 30 -6.17 17.21 3.93
CA GLY A 30 -7.30 17.04 4.83
C GLY A 30 -8.18 15.84 4.54
N ASN A 31 -7.72 14.88 3.71
CA ASN A 31 -8.44 13.62 3.47
C ASN A 31 -8.35 12.70 4.69
N LYS A 32 -9.36 11.85 4.88
CA LYS A 32 -9.30 10.75 5.86
C LYS A 32 -8.58 9.58 5.19
N VAL A 33 -7.41 9.22 5.70
CA VAL A 33 -6.69 8.02 5.27
C VAL A 33 -6.80 6.96 6.38
N VAL A 34 -7.08 5.71 6.00
CA VAL A 34 -7.14 4.56 6.90
C VAL A 34 -6.25 3.46 6.33
N SER A 35 -5.36 2.92 7.17
CA SER A 35 -4.52 1.77 6.80
C SER A 35 -5.17 0.48 7.26
N ILE A 36 -5.25 -0.51 6.37
CA ILE A 36 -5.79 -1.83 6.63
C ILE A 36 -4.68 -2.83 6.32
N ILE A 37 -4.26 -3.57 7.34
CA ILE A 37 -3.23 -4.61 7.25
C ILE A 37 -3.91 -5.96 7.38
N THR A 38 -3.75 -6.83 6.38
CA THR A 38 -4.58 -8.03 6.27
C THR A 38 -3.99 -9.22 7.01
N ALA A 39 -2.68 -9.42 6.96
CA ALA A 39 -1.96 -10.46 7.67
C ALA A 39 -1.22 -9.90 8.89
N ASN A 40 -1.03 -10.76 9.89
CA ASN A 40 -0.10 -10.46 10.98
C ASN A 40 1.35 -10.47 10.46
N GLY A 41 2.27 -9.81 11.17
CA GLY A 41 3.70 -10.08 10.99
C GLY A 41 4.10 -11.47 11.53
N ARG A 42 5.40 -11.75 11.60
CA ARG A 42 5.92 -13.01 12.16
C ARG A 42 5.32 -13.27 13.55
N LYS A 43 4.87 -14.51 13.79
CA LYS A 43 4.07 -14.89 14.98
C LYS A 43 4.69 -14.46 16.32
N GLU A 44 6.00 -14.51 16.45
CA GLU A 44 6.72 -14.17 17.70
C GLU A 44 6.77 -12.65 17.97
N GLU A 45 6.44 -11.81 16.98
CA GLU A 45 6.56 -10.36 17.04
C GLU A 45 5.23 -9.63 16.73
N ALA A 46 4.13 -10.36 16.52
CA ALA A 46 2.86 -9.84 16.03
C ALA A 46 2.30 -8.66 16.85
N HIS A 47 2.34 -8.73 18.18
CA HIS A 47 1.87 -7.62 19.02
C HIS A 47 2.81 -6.41 18.97
N HIS A 48 4.11 -6.64 18.86
CA HIS A 48 5.09 -5.57 18.78
C HIS A 48 4.98 -4.83 17.44
N ILE A 49 4.87 -5.59 16.33
CA ILE A 49 4.78 -5.01 14.99
C ILE A 49 3.49 -4.21 14.79
N GLN A 50 2.35 -4.60 15.38
CA GLN A 50 1.13 -3.78 15.34
C GLN A 50 1.32 -2.41 16.03
N GLN A 51 2.08 -2.36 17.13
CA GLN A 51 2.39 -1.09 17.80
C GLN A 51 3.33 -0.21 16.98
N LEU A 52 4.34 -0.82 16.36
CA LEU A 52 5.26 -0.14 15.44
C LEU A 52 4.49 0.42 14.23
N SER A 53 3.57 -0.37 13.66
CA SER A 53 2.71 0.05 12.56
C SER A 53 1.84 1.25 12.89
N ARG A 54 1.21 1.25 14.08
CA ARG A 54 0.46 2.42 14.54
C ARG A 54 1.33 3.67 14.69
N LYS A 55 2.58 3.53 15.15
CA LYS A 55 3.53 4.66 15.25
C LYS A 55 3.94 5.16 13.87
N ALA A 56 4.31 4.25 12.97
CA ALA A 56 4.70 4.55 11.59
C ALA A 56 3.61 5.33 10.84
N ASN A 57 2.36 4.83 10.91
CA ASN A 57 1.21 5.48 10.29
C ASN A 57 0.90 6.85 10.93
N LYS A 58 1.03 6.96 12.26
CA LYS A 58 0.84 8.23 12.97
C LYS A 58 1.87 9.29 12.58
N GLU A 59 3.11 8.89 12.28
CA GLU A 59 4.19 9.80 11.83
C GLU A 59 3.78 10.57 10.57
N ILE A 60 3.06 9.92 9.65
CA ILE A 60 2.52 10.58 8.46
C ILE A 60 1.07 11.10 8.62
N GLY A 61 0.55 11.10 9.85
CA GLY A 61 -0.74 11.66 10.21
C GLY A 61 -1.95 10.74 9.98
N ILE A 62 -1.74 9.47 9.64
CA ILE A 62 -2.80 8.46 9.59
C ILE A 62 -3.18 8.09 11.03
N LYS A 63 -4.46 8.30 11.38
CA LYS A 63 -4.96 8.13 12.76
C LYS A 63 -5.54 6.76 13.05
N GLU A 64 -5.88 6.01 12.01
CA GLU A 64 -6.65 4.77 12.11
C GLU A 64 -5.94 3.67 11.32
N VAL A 65 -5.60 2.59 12.03
CA VAL A 65 -4.98 1.38 11.48
C VAL A 65 -5.80 0.18 11.94
N ILE A 66 -6.27 -0.61 10.98
CA ILE A 66 -7.08 -1.81 11.16
C ILE A 66 -6.22 -3.03 10.83
N PHE A 67 -6.27 -4.05 11.68
CA PHE A 67 -5.61 -5.34 11.46
C PHE A 67 -6.69 -6.41 11.28
N LEU A 68 -6.63 -7.20 10.21
CA LEU A 68 -7.52 -8.35 10.00
C LEU A 68 -6.98 -9.65 10.61
N GLU A 69 -5.71 -9.62 11.02
CA GLU A 69 -5.06 -10.67 11.83
C GLU A 69 -5.04 -12.06 11.16
N HIS A 70 -5.06 -12.10 9.84
CA HIS A 70 -4.87 -13.35 9.11
C HIS A 70 -3.43 -13.91 9.30
N PRO A 71 -3.23 -15.23 9.12
CA PRO A 71 -1.89 -15.82 9.24
C PRO A 71 -0.95 -15.27 8.16
N ASN A 72 0.28 -14.93 8.58
CA ASN A 72 1.35 -14.43 7.72
C ASN A 72 1.81 -15.49 6.71
N LEU A 73 1.98 -15.13 5.43
CA LEU A 73 2.44 -16.01 4.34
C LEU A 73 1.51 -17.22 4.10
N GLU A 74 0.22 -17.07 4.39
CA GLU A 74 -0.78 -18.11 4.21
C GLU A 74 -2.13 -17.52 3.75
N LEU A 75 -2.18 -16.31 3.15
CA LEU A 75 -3.46 -15.72 2.73
C LEU A 75 -4.13 -16.55 1.62
N GLU A 76 -3.37 -17.29 0.82
CA GLU A 76 -3.91 -18.23 -0.19
C GLU A 76 -4.70 -19.38 0.42
N MET A 77 -4.50 -19.68 1.71
CA MET A 77 -5.26 -20.69 2.44
C MET A 77 -6.66 -20.20 2.84
N ILE A 78 -6.90 -18.88 2.77
CA ILE A 78 -8.20 -18.29 3.06
C ILE A 78 -9.06 -18.35 1.81
N PRO A 79 -10.27 -18.94 1.87
CA PRO A 79 -11.18 -18.88 0.74
C PRO A 79 -11.44 -17.42 0.31
N LEU A 80 -11.10 -17.08 -0.94
CA LEU A 80 -11.11 -15.69 -1.44
C LEU A 80 -12.43 -14.95 -1.16
N HIS A 81 -13.57 -15.65 -1.22
CA HIS A 81 -14.89 -15.07 -0.95
C HIS A 81 -15.11 -14.66 0.51
N ILE A 82 -14.41 -15.27 1.47
CA ILE A 82 -14.44 -14.87 2.88
C ILE A 82 -13.65 -13.57 3.04
N PHE A 83 -12.41 -13.56 2.56
CA PHE A 83 -11.54 -12.38 2.62
C PHE A 83 -12.15 -11.18 1.89
N THR A 84 -12.73 -11.42 0.71
CA THR A 84 -13.47 -10.39 -0.05
C THR A 84 -14.60 -9.78 0.77
N LYS A 85 -15.38 -10.59 1.50
CA LYS A 85 -16.49 -10.09 2.34
C LYS A 85 -16.00 -9.23 3.51
N GLU A 86 -14.80 -9.50 4.04
CA GLU A 86 -14.20 -8.66 5.08
C GLU A 86 -13.81 -7.29 4.51
N ILE A 87 -13.20 -7.27 3.32
CA ILE A 87 -12.92 -6.01 2.61
C ILE A 87 -14.21 -5.26 2.25
N GLU A 88 -15.26 -5.95 1.79
CA GLU A 88 -16.58 -5.33 1.51
C GLU A 88 -17.18 -4.66 2.75
N LYS A 89 -17.08 -5.28 3.94
CA LYS A 89 -17.54 -4.66 5.19
C LYS A 89 -16.79 -3.36 5.50
N LEU A 90 -15.47 -3.32 5.29
CA LEU A 90 -14.68 -2.11 5.50
C LEU A 90 -15.03 -1.03 4.48
N ILE A 91 -15.25 -1.40 3.22
CA ILE A 91 -15.76 -0.49 2.20
C ILE A 91 -17.12 0.09 2.62
N ASP A 92 -18.02 -0.74 3.14
CA ASP A 92 -19.33 -0.29 3.62
C ASP A 92 -19.23 0.68 4.82
N ILE A 93 -18.27 0.45 5.73
CA ILE A 93 -18.02 1.31 6.90
C ILE A 93 -17.41 2.66 6.48
N TYR A 94 -16.37 2.64 5.66
CA TYR A 94 -15.56 3.82 5.37
C TYR A 94 -16.01 4.60 4.13
N GLN A 95 -16.82 3.98 3.26
CA GLN A 95 -17.29 4.55 2.00
C GLN A 95 -16.16 5.24 1.21
N PRO A 96 -15.05 4.54 0.91
CA PRO A 96 -13.88 5.16 0.30
C PRO A 96 -14.17 5.58 -1.14
N THR A 97 -13.48 6.63 -1.59
CA THR A 97 -13.45 7.02 -3.00
C THR A 97 -12.21 6.48 -3.72
N LYS A 98 -11.18 6.09 -2.96
CA LYS A 98 -9.89 5.63 -3.45
C LYS A 98 -9.37 4.49 -2.60
N ILE A 99 -8.78 3.49 -3.24
CA ILE A 99 -8.06 2.41 -2.57
C ILE A 99 -6.70 2.23 -3.23
N PHE A 100 -5.66 2.26 -2.39
CA PHE A 100 -4.31 1.83 -2.73
C PHE A 100 -4.12 0.38 -2.26
N THR A 101 -3.57 -0.50 -3.10
CA THR A 101 -3.22 -1.88 -2.71
C THR A 101 -2.03 -2.40 -3.52
N HIS A 102 -1.62 -3.64 -3.31
CA HIS A 102 -0.46 -4.20 -3.99
C HIS A 102 -0.63 -4.30 -5.51
N HIS A 103 0.49 -4.20 -6.22
CA HIS A 103 0.59 -4.63 -7.61
C HIS A 103 0.16 -6.09 -7.79
N TYR A 104 -0.67 -6.34 -8.80
CA TYR A 104 -1.29 -7.64 -9.04
C TYR A 104 -0.30 -8.72 -9.50
N GLY A 105 0.83 -8.30 -10.06
CA GLY A 105 1.84 -9.21 -10.57
C GLY A 105 2.90 -9.59 -9.55
N ASP A 106 2.92 -8.96 -8.37
CA ASP A 106 4.00 -9.00 -7.38
C ASP A 106 4.47 -10.42 -7.02
N LEU A 107 5.75 -10.59 -6.67
CA LEU A 107 6.34 -11.89 -6.33
C LEU A 107 5.66 -12.55 -5.12
N ASN A 108 5.22 -11.76 -4.12
CA ASN A 108 4.65 -12.28 -2.90
C ASN A 108 3.18 -12.72 -3.11
N ILE A 109 2.87 -13.96 -2.73
CA ILE A 109 1.53 -14.54 -2.90
C ILE A 109 0.48 -13.79 -2.07
N ASP A 110 0.82 -13.35 -0.85
CA ASP A 110 -0.09 -12.58 0.00
C ASP A 110 -0.45 -11.23 -0.64
N HIS A 111 0.49 -10.60 -1.35
CA HIS A 111 0.24 -9.37 -2.11
C HIS A 111 -0.76 -9.63 -3.25
N GLN A 112 -0.57 -10.73 -4.00
CA GLN A 112 -1.47 -11.13 -5.08
C GLN A 112 -2.88 -11.44 -4.55
N VAL A 113 -2.99 -12.22 -3.47
CA VAL A 113 -4.28 -12.59 -2.87
C VAL A 113 -5.01 -11.35 -2.34
N THR A 114 -4.28 -10.44 -1.67
CA THR A 114 -4.81 -9.15 -1.20
C THR A 114 -5.35 -8.33 -2.37
N PHE A 115 -4.58 -8.18 -3.45
CA PHE A 115 -5.04 -7.50 -4.66
C PHE A 115 -6.33 -8.14 -5.21
N GLN A 116 -6.38 -9.47 -5.34
CA GLN A 116 -7.56 -10.16 -5.88
C GLN A 116 -8.82 -9.96 -5.02
N ALA A 117 -8.67 -10.00 -3.69
CA ALA A 117 -9.78 -9.74 -2.76
C ALA A 117 -10.28 -8.29 -2.90
N VAL A 118 -9.37 -7.32 -2.94
CA VAL A 118 -9.71 -5.90 -3.12
C VAL A 118 -10.37 -5.67 -4.47
N LEU A 119 -9.79 -6.15 -5.57
CA LEU A 119 -10.33 -6.01 -6.93
C LEU A 119 -11.76 -6.56 -7.02
N THR A 120 -12.00 -7.72 -6.41
CA THR A 120 -13.32 -8.35 -6.37
C THR A 120 -14.29 -7.52 -5.54
N ALA A 121 -13.89 -7.05 -4.36
CA ALA A 121 -14.71 -6.25 -3.46
C ALA A 121 -15.13 -4.91 -4.10
N VAL A 122 -14.23 -4.26 -4.86
CA VAL A 122 -14.50 -2.97 -5.50
C VAL A 122 -15.14 -3.08 -6.89
N ARG A 123 -15.55 -4.28 -7.33
CA ARG A 123 -16.15 -4.51 -8.65
C ARG A 123 -17.24 -3.45 -8.95
N PRO A 124 -17.26 -2.87 -10.16
CA PRO A 124 -18.18 -1.80 -10.47
C PRO A 124 -19.60 -2.38 -10.54
N LEU A 125 -20.52 -1.84 -9.73
CA LEU A 125 -21.92 -2.24 -9.72
C LEU A 125 -22.81 -1.06 -10.12
N PRO A 126 -23.92 -1.29 -10.86
CA PRO A 126 -24.91 -0.26 -11.13
C PRO A 126 -25.36 0.43 -9.84
N ASN A 127 -25.60 1.73 -9.92
CA ASN A 127 -26.07 2.56 -8.80
C ASN A 127 -25.14 2.65 -7.57
N LYS A 128 -23.91 2.13 -7.65
CA LYS A 128 -22.85 2.37 -6.65
C LYS A 128 -21.89 3.48 -7.12
N GLN A 129 -21.28 4.17 -6.16
CA GLN A 129 -20.18 5.08 -6.45
C GLN A 129 -18.94 4.25 -6.83
N PRO A 130 -18.27 4.55 -7.95
CA PRO A 130 -17.07 3.83 -8.34
C PRO A 130 -15.92 4.22 -7.41
N ILE A 131 -15.16 3.21 -6.98
CA ILE A 131 -13.93 3.39 -6.22
C ILE A 131 -12.78 3.42 -7.22
N GLU A 132 -11.93 4.44 -7.12
CA GLU A 132 -10.67 4.50 -7.84
C GLU A 132 -9.68 3.49 -7.22
N LEU A 133 -9.26 2.50 -8.02
CA LEU A 133 -8.36 1.44 -7.60
C LEU A 133 -6.97 1.68 -8.19
N ILE A 134 -5.99 1.83 -7.30
CA ILE A 134 -4.62 2.17 -7.62
C ILE A 134 -3.72 1.13 -6.96
N THR A 135 -2.71 0.63 -7.67
CA THR A 135 -1.74 -0.30 -7.12
C THR A 135 -0.37 0.34 -6.93
N PHE A 136 0.37 -0.09 -5.91
CA PHE A 136 1.75 0.32 -5.64
C PHE A 136 2.73 -0.83 -5.85
N GLU A 137 3.98 -0.48 -6.18
CA GLU A 137 5.11 -1.40 -6.07
C GLU A 137 5.61 -1.45 -4.62
N THR A 138 6.09 -2.62 -4.21
CA THR A 138 6.68 -2.84 -2.89
C THR A 138 8.16 -3.17 -3.07
N VAL A 139 9.04 -2.40 -2.42
CA VAL A 139 10.46 -2.77 -2.34
C VAL A 139 10.59 -4.03 -1.48
N SER A 140 11.45 -4.95 -1.88
CA SER A 140 11.57 -6.35 -1.42
C SER A 140 10.57 -7.36 -2.01
N SER A 141 9.98 -7.05 -3.16
CA SER A 141 9.17 -8.04 -3.91
C SER A 141 9.00 -7.70 -5.38
N SER A 142 8.53 -6.49 -5.71
CA SER A 142 8.13 -6.12 -7.08
C SER A 142 9.32 -6.13 -8.06
N GLU A 143 10.51 -5.75 -7.60
CA GLU A 143 11.75 -5.65 -8.36
C GLU A 143 12.47 -6.99 -8.58
N TRP A 144 12.14 -8.02 -7.79
CA TRP A 144 12.68 -9.38 -7.96
C TRP A 144 11.78 -10.27 -8.81
N ASN A 145 10.71 -9.70 -9.34
CA ASN A 145 9.71 -10.43 -10.06
C ASN A 145 10.19 -10.85 -11.46
N THR A 146 9.48 -11.79 -12.08
CA THR A 146 9.75 -12.18 -13.47
C THR A 146 9.26 -11.09 -14.42
N GLU A 147 10.11 -10.66 -15.35
CA GLU A 147 9.81 -9.63 -16.36
C GLU A 147 8.95 -10.18 -17.52
N THR A 148 7.74 -10.64 -17.19
CA THR A 148 6.72 -11.01 -18.18
C THR A 148 5.64 -9.93 -18.27
N ASN A 149 4.92 -9.88 -19.39
CA ASN A 149 3.90 -8.85 -19.61
C ASN A 149 2.80 -8.82 -18.54
N ASP A 150 2.50 -9.96 -17.92
CA ASP A 150 1.48 -10.13 -16.88
C ASP A 150 2.00 -9.87 -15.46
N LYS A 151 3.32 -9.82 -15.25
CA LYS A 151 3.92 -9.65 -13.92
C LYS A 151 4.69 -8.36 -13.71
N GLN A 152 5.23 -7.79 -14.78
CA GLN A 152 5.94 -6.52 -14.74
C GLN A 152 5.05 -5.40 -14.19
N PHE A 153 5.57 -4.61 -13.25
CA PHE A 153 4.92 -3.39 -12.77
C PHE A 153 5.02 -2.27 -13.83
N LYS A 154 3.88 -1.70 -14.24
CA LYS A 154 3.80 -0.75 -15.35
C LYS A 154 3.22 0.59 -14.88
N PRO A 155 4.02 1.40 -14.15
CA PRO A 155 3.51 2.61 -13.55
C PRO A 155 3.04 3.62 -14.60
N ASN A 156 1.79 4.04 -14.45
CA ASN A 156 1.13 5.03 -15.32
C ASN A 156 0.67 6.27 -14.53
N TYR A 157 0.91 6.30 -13.22
CA TYR A 157 0.57 7.38 -12.33
C TYR A 157 1.71 7.64 -11.36
N TYR A 158 2.10 8.89 -11.19
CA TYR A 158 3.24 9.29 -10.38
C TYR A 158 2.85 10.45 -9.49
N VAL A 159 3.28 10.40 -8.25
CA VAL A 159 3.04 11.46 -7.27
C VAL A 159 4.39 12.03 -6.85
N ASP A 160 4.60 13.30 -7.12
CA ASP A 160 5.74 14.04 -6.57
C ASP A 160 5.66 14.02 -5.04
N ILE A 161 6.66 13.42 -4.39
CA ILE A 161 6.76 13.36 -2.93
C ILE A 161 7.96 14.13 -2.41
N SER A 162 8.57 14.98 -3.24
CA SER A 162 9.81 15.71 -2.91
C SER A 162 9.67 16.54 -1.63
N SER A 163 8.50 17.14 -1.40
CA SER A 163 8.22 17.94 -0.19
C SER A 163 7.97 17.10 1.07
N VAL A 164 7.82 15.78 0.95
CA VAL A 164 7.47 14.88 2.06
C VAL A 164 8.36 13.62 2.15
N MET A 165 9.47 13.60 1.41
CA MET A 165 10.37 12.44 1.33
C MET A 165 10.97 12.10 2.70
N ASP A 166 11.32 13.12 3.49
CA ASP A 166 11.88 12.91 4.82
C ASP A 166 10.87 12.24 5.75
N GLN A 167 9.60 12.66 5.74
CA GLN A 167 8.54 12.05 6.54
C GLN A 167 8.27 10.60 6.13
N LYS A 168 8.39 10.26 4.83
CA LYS A 168 8.37 8.86 4.39
C LYS A 168 9.48 8.07 5.08
N ILE A 169 10.71 8.57 5.07
CA ILE A 169 11.84 7.88 5.72
C ILE A 169 11.67 7.80 7.24
N GLU A 170 11.26 8.88 7.91
CA GLU A 170 11.00 8.87 9.36
C GLU A 170 9.93 7.85 9.74
N SER A 171 8.85 7.72 8.95
CA SER A 171 7.83 6.71 9.20
C SER A 171 8.36 5.29 9.11
N LEU A 172 9.24 5.00 8.15
CA LEU A 172 9.86 3.68 7.97
C LEU A 172 10.87 3.34 9.07
N LYS A 173 11.42 4.32 9.80
CA LYS A 173 12.25 4.05 10.99
C LYS A 173 11.48 3.37 12.11
N HIS A 174 10.16 3.52 12.16
CA HIS A 174 9.36 2.75 13.11
C HIS A 174 9.32 1.26 12.78
N TYR A 175 9.65 0.87 11.54
CA TYR A 175 9.80 -0.51 11.10
C TYR A 175 11.28 -0.93 10.99
N GLU A 176 12.18 -0.35 11.80
CA GLU A 176 13.63 -0.62 11.72
C GLU A 176 14.00 -2.12 11.71
N VAL A 177 13.25 -2.95 12.46
CA VAL A 177 13.45 -4.41 12.50
C VAL A 177 13.22 -5.11 11.15
N GLU A 178 12.37 -4.53 10.31
CA GLU A 178 12.06 -5.00 8.96
C GLU A 178 13.02 -4.47 7.90
N MET A 179 13.65 -3.31 8.16
CA MET A 179 14.61 -2.67 7.28
C MET A 179 15.91 -3.50 7.17
N ARG A 180 16.69 -3.21 6.13
CA ARG A 180 17.94 -3.93 5.81
C ARG A 180 19.04 -2.94 5.42
N ASP A 181 20.28 -3.38 5.53
CA ASP A 181 21.42 -2.60 5.05
C ASP A 181 21.45 -2.53 3.52
N PHE A 182 21.94 -1.41 2.99
CA PHE A 182 22.25 -1.30 1.56
C PHE A 182 23.31 -2.37 1.19
N PRO A 183 23.20 -3.08 0.04
CA PRO A 183 22.43 -2.76 -1.16
C PRO A 183 21.02 -3.38 -1.24
N HIS A 184 20.43 -3.81 -0.11
CA HIS A 184 19.07 -4.32 -0.13
C HIS A 184 18.07 -3.21 -0.53
N PRO A 185 17.08 -3.49 -1.40
CA PRO A 185 16.14 -2.47 -1.90
C PRO A 185 15.26 -1.87 -0.80
N ARG A 186 14.91 -2.66 0.22
CA ARG A 186 14.24 -2.20 1.46
C ARG A 186 15.16 -1.42 2.42
N SER A 187 16.38 -1.04 2.03
CA SER A 187 17.20 -0.11 2.83
C SER A 187 16.69 1.32 2.69
N TYR A 188 17.04 2.21 3.62
CA TYR A 188 16.68 3.63 3.51
C TYR A 188 17.23 4.25 2.21
N ASP A 189 18.44 3.86 1.81
CA ASP A 189 19.04 4.29 0.55
C ASP A 189 18.31 3.67 -0.65
N GLY A 190 17.96 2.38 -0.59
CA GLY A 190 17.17 1.71 -1.63
C GLY A 190 15.82 2.39 -1.88
N VAL A 191 15.08 2.73 -0.82
CA VAL A 191 13.81 3.46 -0.89
C VAL A 191 14.00 4.85 -1.51
N LYS A 192 15.04 5.59 -1.11
CA LYS A 192 15.38 6.90 -1.69
C LYS A 192 15.78 6.80 -3.16
N HIS A 193 16.57 5.79 -3.52
CA HIS A 193 17.02 5.57 -4.90
C HIS A 193 15.84 5.24 -5.81
N LEU A 194 14.94 4.34 -5.40
CA LEU A 194 13.73 4.06 -6.17
C LEU A 194 12.90 5.33 -6.37
N ALA A 195 12.64 6.08 -5.29
CA ALA A 195 11.91 7.34 -5.38
C ALA A 195 12.58 8.35 -6.33
N SER A 196 13.92 8.39 -6.37
CA SER A 196 14.67 9.24 -7.29
C SER A 196 14.56 8.78 -8.75
N VAL A 197 14.65 7.47 -9.03
CA VAL A 197 14.45 6.93 -10.38
C VAL A 197 13.04 7.24 -10.88
N ARG A 198 12.02 7.06 -10.03
CA ARG A 198 10.63 7.41 -10.36
C ARG A 198 10.46 8.92 -10.53
N GLY A 199 11.09 9.74 -9.69
CA GLY A 199 11.09 11.19 -9.83
C GLY A 199 11.71 11.65 -11.15
N MET A 200 12.88 11.12 -11.50
CA MET A 200 13.58 11.40 -12.76
C MET A 200 12.72 11.04 -13.98
N THR A 201 11.92 9.97 -13.88
CA THR A 201 11.00 9.55 -14.94
C THR A 201 9.96 10.63 -15.27
N VAL A 202 9.59 11.49 -14.31
CA VAL A 202 8.55 12.53 -14.46
C VAL A 202 9.04 13.96 -14.18
N GLY A 203 10.36 14.16 -14.08
CA GLY A 203 10.99 15.48 -13.96
C GLY A 203 10.94 16.12 -12.57
N VAL A 204 10.90 15.34 -11.49
CA VAL A 204 10.95 15.83 -10.10
C VAL A 204 12.03 15.09 -9.28
N PRO A 205 12.52 15.63 -8.14
CA PRO A 205 13.54 14.97 -7.34
C PRO A 205 13.15 13.58 -6.81
N TYR A 206 11.93 13.44 -6.28
CA TYR A 206 11.41 12.18 -5.74
C TYR A 206 9.95 11.98 -6.10
N ALA A 207 9.59 10.79 -6.58
CA ALA A 207 8.21 10.40 -6.81
C ALA A 207 7.91 8.98 -6.32
N GLU A 208 6.67 8.74 -5.93
CA GLU A 208 6.11 7.38 -5.84
C GLU A 208 5.38 7.06 -7.13
N ALA A 209 5.50 5.81 -7.57
CA ALA A 209 4.93 5.33 -8.81
C ALA A 209 3.82 4.32 -8.53
N PHE A 210 2.78 4.37 -9.34
CA PHE A 210 1.55 3.60 -9.18
C PHE A 210 1.02 3.17 -10.53
N GLU A 211 0.17 2.13 -10.51
CA GLU A 211 -0.65 1.75 -11.66
C GLU A 211 -2.13 1.95 -11.33
N VAL A 212 -2.81 2.79 -12.13
CA VAL A 212 -4.25 2.97 -12.04
C VAL A 212 -4.92 1.80 -12.74
N ILE A 213 -5.55 0.92 -11.97
CA ILE A 213 -6.32 -0.22 -12.48
C ILE A 213 -7.68 0.24 -12.99
N ARG A 214 -8.32 1.14 -12.23
CA ARG A 214 -9.60 1.72 -12.62
C ARG A 214 -9.80 3.08 -11.99
N ARG A 215 -10.12 4.07 -12.82
CA ARG A 215 -10.62 5.38 -12.42
C ARG A 215 -11.84 5.72 -13.28
N VAL A 216 -12.88 6.26 -12.66
CA VAL A 216 -14.12 6.63 -13.35
C VAL A 216 -14.40 8.10 -13.09
N TRP A 217 -14.47 8.89 -14.15
CA TRP A 217 -15.02 10.24 -14.11
C TRP A 217 -16.52 10.12 -14.42
N LYS A 218 -17.37 10.49 -13.46
CA LYS A 218 -18.82 10.60 -13.63
C LYS A 218 -19.23 12.06 -13.83
#